data_AF-A0A8J6MZY0-F1
#
_entry.id   AF-A0A8J6MZY0-F1
#
_cell.length_a   1.000
_cell.length_b   1.000
_cell.length_c   1.000
_cell.angle_alpha   90.00
_cell.angle_beta   90.00
_cell.angle_gamma   90.00
#
_symmetry.space_group_name_H-M   'P 1'
#
loop_
_entity.id
_entity.type
_entity.pdbx_description
1 polymer ?
#
loop_
_entity_poly.entity_id
_entity_poly.type
_entity_poly.pdbx_seq_one_letter_code
_entity_poly.pdbx_strand_id
1 'polypeptide(L)'
;MSVLNGVSFEVEDGTICALIGPNGSGKTSILNCINRFYTQDKGTIIFHGHDISKATSQQVAKSGVARTFQNMALFEGMSVLENIKVGRHMAMKSGLISGGIYVGKARREEIRERQFIKEEIIEILKLESIRDTIVGILPYEYALDYAVKRTQFNKPIATFQRVQDKLVDMAMNIEAARMLVYKGTAMADNNIRGSECNLMASYAKLFSSEICMKATTEAVQILGGYGYIKEYPVERMMRDAKIMTIGGGTSEIQRMIIIKHLMKSTPL
;
A
#
# COMPACT_ATOMS: atom_id res chain seq x y z
N MET A 1 25.07 -12.10 20.09
CA MET A 1 25.41 -12.19 18.65
C MET A 1 25.16 -10.81 18.04
N SER A 2 26.18 -10.15 17.49
CA SER A 2 25.99 -8.84 16.84
C SER A 2 25.30 -9.06 15.50
N VAL A 3 24.14 -8.43 15.31
CA VAL A 3 23.36 -8.52 14.06
C VAL A 3 23.69 -7.35 13.13
N LEU A 4 24.08 -6.21 13.68
CA LEU A 4 24.50 -4.99 12.98
C LEU A 4 25.84 -4.53 13.53
N ASN A 5 26.78 -4.17 12.65
CA ASN A 5 28.10 -3.70 13.04
C ASN A 5 28.56 -2.56 12.11
N GLY A 6 28.78 -1.36 12.68
CA GLY A 6 29.35 -0.22 11.96
C GLY A 6 28.57 0.25 10.73
N VAL A 7 27.24 0.11 10.71
CA VAL A 7 26.41 0.49 9.57
C VAL A 7 26.07 1.99 9.64
N SER A 8 26.32 2.71 8.55
CA SER A 8 25.94 4.11 8.40
C SER A 8 25.44 4.36 6.98
N PHE A 9 24.32 5.05 6.86
CA PHE A 9 23.76 5.49 5.59
C PHE A 9 22.87 6.70 5.84
N GLU A 10 22.60 7.46 4.79
CA GLU A 10 21.71 8.61 4.77
C GLU A 10 20.66 8.38 3.68
N VAL A 11 19.45 8.89 3.91
CA VAL A 11 18.35 8.85 2.95
C VAL A 11 17.86 10.27 2.78
N GLU A 12 17.92 10.78 1.55
CA GLU A 12 17.46 12.12 1.21
C GLU A 12 15.93 12.19 1.17
N ASP A 13 15.38 13.34 1.54
CA ASP A 13 13.94 13.59 1.48
C ASP A 13 13.40 13.40 0.06
N GLY A 14 12.25 12.72 -0.05
CA GLY A 14 11.61 12.44 -1.34
C GLY A 14 12.24 11.30 -2.15
N THR A 15 13.27 10.62 -1.63
CA THR A 15 13.89 9.47 -2.31
C THR A 15 13.36 8.13 -1.81
N ILE A 16 13.42 7.11 -2.68
CA ILE A 16 13.16 5.71 -2.30
C ILE A 16 14.52 5.03 -2.14
N CYS A 17 14.87 4.66 -0.91
CA CYS A 17 16.09 3.89 -0.61
C CYS A 17 15.76 2.39 -0.52
N ALA A 18 16.50 1.58 -1.27
CA ALA A 18 16.39 0.12 -1.22
C ALA A 18 17.58 -0.49 -0.47
N LEU A 19 17.31 -1.21 0.61
CA LEU A 19 18.31 -1.97 1.35
C LEU A 19 18.36 -3.42 0.86
N ILE A 20 19.44 -3.77 0.14
CA ILE A 20 19.59 -5.07 -0.53
C ILE A 20 20.69 -5.90 0.15
N GLY A 21 20.47 -7.20 0.28
CA GLY A 21 21.46 -8.13 0.85
C GLY A 21 20.91 -9.55 1.02
N PRO A 22 21.74 -10.55 1.31
CA PRO A 22 21.32 -11.94 1.50
C PRO A 22 20.44 -12.12 2.75
N ASN A 23 19.72 -13.23 2.86
CA ASN A 23 18.94 -13.55 4.06
C ASN A 23 19.85 -13.59 5.30
N GLY A 24 19.40 -13.00 6.40
CA GLY A 24 20.20 -12.88 7.63
C GLY A 24 21.18 -11.71 7.65
N SER A 25 21.32 -10.91 6.58
CA SER A 25 22.25 -9.77 6.52
C SER A 25 21.87 -8.55 7.39
N GLY A 26 20.86 -8.68 8.27
CA GLY A 26 20.45 -7.60 9.16
C GLY A 26 19.45 -6.59 8.59
N LYS A 27 18.90 -6.77 7.38
CA LYS A 27 17.93 -5.81 6.77
C LYS A 27 16.72 -5.52 7.66
N THR A 28 16.04 -6.57 8.09
CA THR A 28 14.88 -6.45 8.99
C THR A 28 15.28 -5.87 10.34
N SER A 29 16.50 -6.16 10.82
CA SER A 29 17.02 -5.60 12.06
C SER A 29 17.25 -4.10 11.96
N ILE A 30 17.79 -3.60 10.84
CA ILE A 30 17.92 -2.15 10.57
C ILE A 30 16.55 -1.48 10.60
N LEU A 31 15.58 -2.03 9.87
CA LEU A 31 14.20 -1.51 9.86
C LEU A 31 13.57 -1.54 11.26
N ASN A 32 13.82 -2.58 12.05
CA ASN A 32 13.32 -2.68 13.42
C ASN A 32 13.99 -1.67 14.37
N CYS A 33 15.26 -1.32 14.15
CA CYS A 33 15.93 -0.26 14.90
C CYS A 33 15.33 1.12 14.57
N ILE A 34 15.11 1.43 13.29
CA ILE A 34 14.46 2.68 12.85
C ILE A 34 13.07 2.82 13.46
N ASN A 35 12.26 1.75 13.40
CA ASN A 35 10.91 1.72 13.97
C ASN A 35 10.89 1.59 15.51
N ARG A 36 12.05 1.50 16.16
CA ARG A 36 12.19 1.31 17.62
C ARG A 36 11.46 0.07 18.16
N PHE A 37 11.40 -1.00 17.38
CA PHE A 37 11.12 -2.34 17.89
C PHE A 37 12.36 -2.95 18.55
N TYR A 38 13.55 -2.63 18.04
CA TYR A 38 14.83 -2.94 18.67
C TYR A 38 15.53 -1.66 19.08
N THR A 39 16.26 -1.72 20.20
CA THR A 39 17.18 -0.66 20.62
C THR A 39 18.59 -1.07 20.25
N GLN A 40 19.28 -0.23 19.50
CA GLN A 40 20.69 -0.43 19.18
C GLN A 40 21.58 -0.24 20.42
N ASP A 41 22.67 -1.02 20.53
CA ASP A 41 23.61 -0.91 21.65
C ASP A 41 24.43 0.38 21.60
N LYS A 42 24.77 0.84 20.39
CA LYS A 42 25.56 2.05 20.10
C LYS A 42 25.09 2.69 18.79
N GLY A 43 25.40 3.98 18.60
CA GLY A 43 25.09 4.74 17.39
C GLY A 43 23.80 5.54 17.48
N THR A 44 23.57 6.37 16.47
CA THR A 44 22.49 7.37 16.44
C THR A 44 21.60 7.17 15.22
N ILE A 45 20.30 7.37 15.38
CA ILE A 45 19.29 7.39 14.32
C ILE A 45 18.67 8.78 14.33
N ILE A 46 18.82 9.52 13.24
CA ILE A 46 18.31 10.89 13.08
C ILE A 46 17.18 10.85 12.05
N PHE A 47 16.04 11.44 12.38
CA PHE A 47 14.88 11.57 11.48
C PHE A 47 14.41 13.02 11.47
N HIS A 48 14.38 13.65 10.28
CA HIS A 48 14.11 15.10 10.10
C HIS A 48 14.85 15.99 11.12
N GLY A 49 16.16 15.77 11.29
CA GLY A 49 17.02 16.53 12.21
C GLY A 49 16.86 16.21 13.70
N HIS A 50 15.98 15.28 14.08
CA HIS A 50 15.75 14.89 15.47
C HIS A 50 16.35 13.52 15.76
N ASP A 51 17.08 13.39 16.87
CA ASP A 51 17.59 12.11 17.35
C ASP A 51 16.45 11.26 17.93
N ILE A 52 16.14 10.14 17.27
CA ILE A 52 15.12 9.18 17.69
C ILE A 52 15.71 7.93 18.37
N SER A 53 17.02 7.91 18.65
CA SER A 53 17.76 6.75 19.18
C SER A 53 17.27 6.26 20.53
N LYS A 54 16.64 7.14 21.33
CA LYS A 54 16.08 6.83 22.65
C LYS A 54 14.56 7.00 22.70
N ALA A 55 13.93 7.35 21.58
CA ALA A 55 12.50 7.51 21.50
C ALA A 55 11.79 6.15 21.64
N THR A 56 10.58 6.16 22.22
CA THR A 56 9.69 5.00 22.21
C THR A 56 9.09 4.81 20.82
N SER A 57 8.63 3.60 20.50
CA SER A 57 7.98 3.32 19.21
C SER A 57 6.77 4.24 18.96
N GLN A 58 6.06 4.63 20.02
CA GLN A 58 4.96 5.60 19.93
C GLN A 58 5.45 7.02 19.57
N GLN A 59 6.56 7.46 20.15
CA GLN A 59 7.15 8.77 19.84
C GLN A 59 7.66 8.81 18.40
N VAL A 60 8.28 7.72 17.92
CA VAL A 60 8.75 7.58 16.53
C VAL A 60 7.60 7.54 15.54
N ALA A 61 6.52 6.82 15.85
CA ALA A 61 5.32 6.87 15.02
C ALA A 61 4.69 8.29 14.99
N LYS A 62 4.65 8.98 16.14
CA LYS A 62 4.18 10.38 16.22
C LYS A 62 5.07 11.37 15.47
N SER A 63 6.36 11.09 15.31
CA SER A 63 7.25 11.93 14.50
C SER A 63 7.02 11.75 13.00
N GLY A 64 6.21 10.77 12.58
CA GLY A 64 5.86 10.53 11.17
C GLY A 64 6.48 9.27 10.57
N VAL A 65 7.20 8.45 11.34
CA VAL A 65 7.74 7.18 10.84
C VAL A 65 6.62 6.16 10.77
N ALA A 66 6.34 5.67 9.56
CA ALA A 66 5.36 4.62 9.30
C ALA A 66 6.04 3.37 8.73
N ARG A 67 5.46 2.20 9.01
CA ARG A 67 5.93 0.91 8.49
C ARG A 67 4.78 0.14 7.87
N THR A 68 5.01 -0.37 6.67
CA THR A 68 4.21 -1.45 6.08
C THR A 68 4.96 -2.77 6.19
N PHE A 69 4.22 -3.85 6.45
CA PHE A 69 4.77 -5.20 6.51
C PHE A 69 4.63 -5.88 5.15
N GLN A 70 5.47 -6.90 4.91
CA GLN A 70 5.46 -7.66 3.64
C GLN A 70 4.08 -8.23 3.31
N ASN A 71 3.36 -8.71 4.33
CA ASN A 71 1.96 -9.05 4.22
C ASN A 71 1.13 -7.84 4.64
N MET A 72 0.30 -7.34 3.72
CA MET A 72 -0.58 -6.23 4.01
C MET A 72 -1.72 -6.73 4.90
N ALA A 73 -1.78 -6.23 6.14
CA ALA A 73 -2.91 -6.43 7.03
C ALA A 73 -3.84 -5.22 6.91
N LEU A 74 -4.96 -5.39 6.21
CA LEU A 74 -6.05 -4.43 6.21
C LEU A 74 -7.09 -4.85 7.25
N PHE A 75 -7.85 -3.89 7.76
CA PHE A 75 -8.96 -4.19 8.67
C PHE A 75 -10.11 -4.75 7.83
N GLU A 76 -10.23 -6.08 7.83
CA GLU A 76 -11.32 -6.78 7.15
C GLU A 76 -12.68 -6.34 7.69
N GLY A 77 -13.67 -6.22 6.80
CA GLY A 77 -15.01 -5.78 7.16
C GLY A 77 -15.16 -4.27 7.28
N MET A 78 -14.08 -3.50 7.17
CA MET A 78 -14.11 -2.04 7.02
C MET A 78 -14.02 -1.63 5.55
N SER A 79 -14.64 -0.51 5.19
CA SER A 79 -14.48 0.13 3.88
C SER A 79 -13.06 0.65 3.63
N VAL A 80 -12.75 0.96 2.37
CA VAL A 80 -11.49 1.64 2.00
C VAL A 80 -11.33 2.94 2.78
N LEU A 81 -12.39 3.75 2.86
CA LEU A 81 -12.38 5.01 3.59
C LEU A 81 -12.15 4.80 5.10
N GLU A 82 -12.75 3.78 5.70
CA GLU A 82 -12.55 3.47 7.12
C GLU A 82 -11.13 2.99 7.40
N ASN A 83 -10.54 2.15 6.53
CA ASN A 83 -9.13 1.77 6.63
C ASN A 83 -8.20 3.00 6.58
N ILE A 84 -8.47 3.96 5.69
CA ILE A 84 -7.71 5.22 5.61
C ILE A 84 -7.87 6.04 6.91
N LYS A 85 -9.09 6.14 7.43
CA LYS A 85 -9.36 6.86 8.69
C LYS A 85 -8.63 6.24 9.88
N VAL A 86 -8.56 4.90 9.96
CA VAL A 86 -7.81 4.21 11.03
C VAL A 86 -6.33 4.59 10.99
N GLY A 87 -5.72 4.63 9.80
CA GLY A 87 -4.34 5.10 9.63
C GLY A 87 -4.14 6.54 10.12
N ARG A 88 -5.15 7.39 9.97
CA ARG A 88 -5.12 8.78 10.44
C ARG A 88 -5.48 8.97 11.91
N HIS A 89 -5.90 7.93 12.63
CA HIS A 89 -6.21 8.04 14.06
C HIS A 89 -5.00 8.57 14.87
N MET A 90 -3.77 8.28 14.45
CA MET A 90 -2.57 8.82 15.08
C MET A 90 -2.40 10.34 14.93
N ALA A 91 -3.02 10.95 13.92
CA ALA A 91 -3.02 12.40 13.71
C ALA A 91 -4.11 13.12 14.53
N MET A 92 -5.07 12.37 15.10
CA MET A 92 -6.15 12.94 15.91
C MET A 92 -5.68 13.24 17.34
N LYS A 93 -6.07 14.41 17.86
CA LYS A 93 -5.79 14.86 19.23
C LYS A 93 -6.96 14.59 20.20
N SER A 94 -8.16 14.33 19.68
CA SER A 94 -9.33 13.95 20.48
C SER A 94 -9.24 12.50 20.96
N GLY A 95 -9.32 12.30 22.28
CA GLY A 95 -9.35 10.96 22.89
C GLY A 95 -10.77 10.35 22.93
N LEU A 96 -10.86 9.05 23.24
CA LEU A 96 -12.10 8.26 23.30
C LEU A 96 -13.24 8.94 24.10
N ILE A 97 -12.92 9.61 25.20
CA ILE A 97 -13.90 10.29 26.08
C ILE A 97 -14.53 11.52 25.40
N SER A 98 -13.78 12.23 24.56
CA SER A 98 -14.31 13.35 23.76
C SER A 98 -15.07 12.90 22.50
N GLY A 99 -14.93 11.63 22.10
CA GLY A 99 -15.71 11.01 21.02
C GLY A 99 -17.11 10.57 21.46
N GLY A 100 -17.28 10.22 22.74
CA GLY A 100 -18.58 9.84 23.32
C GLY A 100 -19.57 11.00 23.47
N ILE A 101 -19.08 12.24 23.54
CA ILE A 101 -19.91 13.46 23.49
C ILE A 101 -19.57 14.16 22.17
N TYR A 102 -20.31 13.83 21.11
CA TYR A 102 -20.08 14.26 19.73
C TYR A 102 -20.40 15.76 19.49
N VAL A 103 -19.78 16.65 20.29
CA VAL A 103 -20.06 18.10 20.29
C VAL A 103 -18.76 18.91 20.40
N GLY A 104 -18.65 20.00 19.64
CA GLY A 104 -17.59 21.00 19.82
C GLY A 104 -16.28 20.71 19.08
N LYS A 105 -15.16 20.59 19.82
CA LYS A 105 -13.79 20.49 19.25
C LYS A 105 -13.55 19.18 18.51
N ALA A 106 -14.06 18.05 19.03
CA ALA A 106 -13.93 16.74 18.39
C ALA A 106 -14.61 16.70 17.01
N ARG A 107 -15.84 17.23 16.90
CA ARG A 107 -16.55 17.35 15.61
C ARG A 107 -15.79 18.20 14.59
N ARG A 108 -15.18 19.32 15.01
CA ARG A 108 -14.37 20.17 14.12
C ARG A 108 -13.07 19.50 13.67
N GLU A 109 -12.46 18.72 14.54
CA GLU A 109 -11.30 17.91 14.19
C GLU A 109 -11.67 16.82 13.19
N GLU A 110 -12.74 16.06 13.44
CA GLU A 110 -13.22 15.04 12.51
C GLU A 110 -13.62 15.62 11.14
N ILE A 111 -14.26 16.79 11.09
CA ILE A 111 -14.59 17.48 9.83
C ILE A 111 -13.31 17.81 9.06
N ARG A 112 -12.29 18.36 9.73
CA ARG A 112 -11.00 18.69 9.09
C ARG A 112 -10.29 17.45 8.56
N GLU A 113 -10.24 16.38 9.34
CA GLU A 113 -9.62 15.12 8.90
C GLU A 113 -10.40 14.50 7.74
N ARG A 114 -11.74 14.57 7.75
CA ARG A 114 -12.57 14.11 6.64
C ARG A 114 -12.33 14.92 5.37
N GLN A 115 -12.17 16.25 5.49
CA GLN A 115 -11.80 17.11 4.36
C GLN A 115 -10.42 16.78 3.83
N PHE A 116 -9.43 16.65 4.72
CA PHE A 116 -8.07 16.23 4.36
C PHE A 116 -8.09 14.89 3.61
N ILE A 117 -8.75 13.86 4.14
CA ILE A 117 -8.81 12.54 3.48
C ILE A 117 -9.42 12.67 2.08
N LYS A 118 -10.46 13.49 1.93
CA LYS A 118 -11.12 13.69 0.64
C LYS A 118 -10.16 14.34 -0.36
N GLU A 119 -9.56 15.46 0.01
CA GLU A 119 -8.79 16.34 -0.90
C GLU A 119 -7.37 15.80 -1.15
N GLU A 120 -6.72 15.26 -0.12
CA GLU A 120 -5.29 14.91 -0.17
C GLU A 120 -5.05 13.41 -0.38
N ILE A 121 -6.05 12.56 -0.18
CA ILE A 121 -5.89 11.10 -0.35
C ILE A 121 -6.82 10.59 -1.45
N ILE A 122 -8.13 10.75 -1.28
CA ILE A 122 -9.10 10.16 -2.20
C ILE A 122 -8.99 10.78 -3.59
N GLU A 123 -8.92 12.10 -3.69
CA GLU A 123 -8.84 12.81 -4.98
C GLU A 123 -7.49 12.58 -5.68
N ILE A 124 -6.38 12.68 -4.94
CA ILE A 124 -5.04 12.44 -5.47
C ILE A 124 -4.90 10.99 -5.96
N LEU A 125 -5.36 10.02 -5.17
CA LEU A 125 -5.28 8.60 -5.52
C LEU A 125 -6.44 8.12 -6.41
N LYS A 126 -7.39 9.00 -6.74
CA LYS A 126 -8.58 8.71 -7.57
C LYS A 126 -9.40 7.52 -7.07
N LEU A 127 -9.67 7.50 -5.76
CA LEU A 127 -10.33 6.39 -5.05
C LEU A 127 -11.85 6.57 -4.87
N GLU A 128 -12.46 7.58 -5.49
CA GLU A 128 -13.86 7.97 -5.26
C GLU A 128 -14.83 6.84 -5.51
N SER A 129 -14.60 6.05 -6.56
CA SER A 129 -15.50 4.97 -6.98
C SER A 129 -15.47 3.74 -6.07
N ILE A 130 -14.45 3.61 -5.22
CA ILE A 130 -14.25 2.43 -4.36
C ILE A 130 -14.17 2.76 -2.87
N ARG A 131 -14.31 4.04 -2.49
CA ARG A 131 -14.11 4.50 -1.11
C ARG A 131 -15.03 3.80 -0.10
N ASP A 132 -16.24 3.42 -0.51
CA ASP A 132 -17.26 2.81 0.33
C ASP A 132 -17.27 1.26 0.19
N THR A 133 -16.37 0.70 -0.63
CA THR A 133 -16.24 -0.75 -0.81
C THR A 133 -15.56 -1.36 0.41
N ILE A 134 -16.14 -2.45 0.94
CA ILE A 134 -15.55 -3.23 2.03
C ILE A 134 -14.27 -3.91 1.55
N VAL A 135 -13.20 -3.73 2.32
CA VAL A 135 -11.92 -4.39 2.11
C VAL A 135 -12.02 -5.83 2.62
N GLY A 136 -11.57 -6.77 1.81
CA GLY A 136 -11.42 -8.18 2.17
C GLY A 136 -9.99 -8.67 1.94
N ILE A 137 -9.81 -9.99 2.05
CA ILE A 137 -8.54 -10.65 1.68
C ILE A 137 -8.18 -10.28 0.25
N LEU A 138 -6.89 -10.07 0.01
CA LEU A 138 -6.38 -9.76 -1.31
C LEU A 138 -6.29 -11.02 -2.20
N PRO A 139 -6.51 -10.90 -3.52
CA PRO A 139 -6.60 -12.06 -4.41
C PRO A 139 -5.34 -12.94 -4.43
N TYR A 140 -4.17 -12.34 -4.26
CA TYR A 140 -2.88 -13.04 -4.24
C TYR A 140 -2.74 -13.96 -3.03
N GLU A 141 -3.01 -13.44 -1.83
CA GLU A 141 -2.91 -14.15 -0.57
C GLU A 141 -3.87 -15.33 -0.54
N TYR A 142 -5.10 -15.14 -1.02
CA TYR A 142 -6.07 -16.22 -1.14
C TYR A 142 -5.61 -17.30 -2.12
N ALA A 143 -5.12 -16.91 -3.30
CA ALA A 143 -4.64 -17.85 -4.31
C ALA A 143 -3.41 -18.64 -3.83
N LEU A 144 -2.48 -17.99 -3.14
CA LEU A 144 -1.30 -18.63 -2.55
C LEU A 144 -1.69 -19.66 -1.49
N ASP A 145 -2.54 -19.27 -0.54
CA ASP A 145 -3.02 -20.17 0.52
C ASP A 145 -3.74 -21.39 -0.06
N TYR A 146 -4.65 -21.17 -1.02
CA TYR A 146 -5.33 -22.24 -1.74
C TYR A 146 -4.34 -23.14 -2.49
N ALA A 147 -3.34 -22.56 -3.16
CA ALA A 147 -2.37 -23.32 -3.94
C ALA A 147 -1.49 -24.24 -3.08
N VAL A 148 -1.17 -23.82 -1.85
CA VAL A 148 -0.40 -24.62 -0.89
C VAL A 148 -1.26 -25.74 -0.30
N LYS A 149 -2.55 -25.50 -0.04
CA LYS A 149 -3.46 -26.49 0.56
C LYS A 149 -4.03 -27.49 -0.45
N ARG A 150 -4.31 -27.06 -1.68
CA ARG A 150 -4.94 -27.90 -2.70
C ARG A 150 -3.94 -28.89 -3.27
N THR A 151 -4.27 -30.19 -3.19
CA THR A 151 -3.46 -31.27 -3.74
C THR A 151 -4.06 -31.81 -5.04
N GLN A 152 -3.25 -31.94 -6.09
CA GLN A 152 -3.55 -32.64 -7.33
C GLN A 152 -2.31 -33.40 -7.81
N PHE A 153 -2.51 -34.55 -8.45
CA PHE A 153 -1.40 -35.42 -8.87
C PHE A 153 -0.41 -35.70 -7.72
N ASN A 154 -0.95 -36.00 -6.52
CA ASN A 154 -0.21 -36.33 -5.29
C ASN A 154 0.74 -35.26 -4.76
N LYS A 155 0.57 -33.98 -5.14
CA LYS A 155 1.34 -32.87 -4.56
C LYS A 155 0.52 -31.57 -4.52
N PRO A 156 0.90 -30.60 -3.65
CA PRO A 156 0.29 -29.28 -3.66
C PRO A 156 0.38 -28.62 -5.04
N ILE A 157 -0.67 -27.92 -5.46
CA ILE A 157 -0.67 -27.27 -6.78
C ILE A 157 0.36 -26.14 -6.88
N ALA A 158 0.78 -25.57 -5.74
CA ALA A 158 1.89 -24.61 -5.64
C ALA A 158 3.25 -25.18 -6.11
N THR A 159 3.37 -26.49 -6.30
CA THR A 159 4.60 -27.13 -6.83
C THR A 159 4.63 -27.21 -8.36
N PHE A 160 3.54 -26.89 -9.05
CA PHE A 160 3.53 -26.85 -10.51
C PHE A 160 4.10 -25.52 -11.00
N GLN A 161 5.08 -25.59 -11.91
CA GLN A 161 5.77 -24.40 -12.43
C GLN A 161 4.80 -23.34 -12.95
N ARG A 162 3.75 -23.73 -13.70
CA ARG A 162 2.77 -22.78 -14.23
C ARG A 162 1.95 -22.05 -13.16
N VAL A 163 1.76 -22.66 -11.98
CA VAL A 163 1.12 -21.99 -10.83
C VAL A 163 2.12 -21.05 -10.15
N GLN A 164 3.38 -21.47 -10.03
CA GLN A 164 4.45 -20.63 -9.50
C GLN A 164 4.66 -19.37 -10.35
N ASP A 165 4.72 -19.51 -11.68
CA ASP A 165 4.84 -18.41 -12.63
C ASP A 165 3.75 -17.34 -12.37
N LYS A 166 2.49 -17.77 -12.22
CA LYS A 166 1.36 -16.88 -11.92
C LYS A 166 1.50 -16.19 -10.57
N LEU A 167 1.85 -16.93 -9.53
CA LEU A 167 2.04 -16.37 -8.18
C LEU A 167 3.20 -15.37 -8.13
N VAL A 168 4.29 -15.64 -8.83
CA VAL A 168 5.44 -14.74 -8.95
C VAL A 168 5.05 -13.47 -9.69
N ASP A 169 4.38 -13.59 -10.83
CA ASP A 169 3.90 -12.44 -11.60
C ASP A 169 2.95 -11.56 -10.78
N MET A 170 2.02 -12.18 -10.05
CA MET A 170 1.10 -11.44 -9.18
C MET A 170 1.85 -10.67 -8.10
N ALA A 171 2.75 -11.34 -7.36
CA ALA A 171 3.53 -10.72 -6.31
C ALA A 171 4.39 -9.56 -6.83
N MET A 172 5.11 -9.78 -7.92
CA MET A 172 5.97 -8.77 -8.54
C MET A 172 5.16 -7.53 -8.99
N ASN A 173 4.03 -7.74 -9.66
CA ASN A 173 3.22 -6.63 -10.14
C ASN A 173 2.56 -5.85 -8.99
N ILE A 174 2.19 -6.51 -7.89
CA ILE A 174 1.69 -5.83 -6.68
C ILE A 174 2.78 -4.93 -6.08
N GLU A 175 4.03 -5.41 -5.98
CA GLU A 175 5.15 -4.59 -5.51
C GLU A 175 5.41 -3.38 -6.42
N ALA A 176 5.40 -3.59 -7.75
CA ALA A 176 5.56 -2.51 -8.72
C ALA A 176 4.44 -1.45 -8.59
N ALA A 177 3.18 -1.88 -8.42
CA ALA A 177 2.05 -1.00 -8.20
C ALA A 177 2.21 -0.17 -6.92
N ARG A 178 2.67 -0.81 -5.83
CA ARG A 178 2.95 -0.15 -4.56
C ARG A 178 4.01 0.94 -4.69
N MET A 179 5.09 0.67 -5.43
CA MET A 179 6.15 1.66 -5.65
C MET A 179 5.66 2.88 -6.44
N LEU A 180 4.78 2.70 -7.42
CA LEU A 180 4.17 3.81 -8.15
C LEU A 180 3.29 4.68 -7.25
N VAL A 181 2.50 4.05 -6.38
CA VAL A 181 1.69 4.77 -5.39
C VAL A 181 2.58 5.55 -4.43
N TYR A 182 3.60 4.92 -3.85
CA TYR A 182 4.53 5.58 -2.93
C TYR A 182 5.28 6.74 -3.56
N LYS A 183 5.68 6.60 -4.83
CA LYS A 183 6.29 7.71 -5.55
C LYS A 183 5.33 8.88 -5.71
N GLY A 184 4.07 8.62 -6.06
CA GLY A 184 3.04 9.65 -6.16
C GLY A 184 2.75 10.34 -4.82
N THR A 185 2.61 9.58 -3.74
CA THR A 185 2.36 10.16 -2.40
C THR A 185 3.57 10.91 -1.87
N ALA A 186 4.80 10.41 -2.09
CA ALA A 186 6.01 11.12 -1.68
C ALA A 186 6.15 12.47 -2.40
N MET A 187 5.79 12.56 -3.68
CA MET A 187 5.72 13.85 -4.39
C MET A 187 4.69 14.78 -3.73
N ALA A 188 3.50 14.25 -3.43
CA ALA A 188 2.45 15.01 -2.78
C ALA A 188 2.88 15.55 -1.40
N ASP A 189 3.54 14.72 -0.58
CA ASP A 189 4.02 15.08 0.76
C ASP A 189 5.11 16.17 0.71
N ASN A 190 5.93 16.18 -0.33
CA ASN A 190 6.95 17.22 -0.57
C ASN A 190 6.37 18.50 -1.20
N ASN A 191 5.05 18.70 -1.17
CA ASN A 191 4.33 19.81 -1.79
C ASN A 191 4.61 19.96 -3.30
N ILE A 192 5.05 18.89 -3.97
CA ILE A 192 5.16 18.86 -5.43
C ILE A 192 3.73 18.70 -5.96
N ARG A 193 3.18 19.78 -6.49
CA ARG A 193 1.83 19.84 -7.05
C ARG A 193 1.86 20.07 -8.55
N GLY A 194 0.71 19.90 -9.19
CA GLY A 194 0.53 20.21 -10.60
C GLY A 194 0.85 19.03 -11.51
N SER A 195 1.35 19.33 -12.71
CA SER A 195 1.34 18.38 -13.83
C SER A 195 2.13 17.11 -13.57
N GLU A 196 3.26 17.18 -12.87
CA GLU A 196 4.13 16.02 -12.59
C GLU A 196 3.51 15.07 -11.57
N CYS A 197 2.96 15.62 -10.47
CA CYS A 197 2.24 14.83 -9.47
C CYS A 197 0.98 14.18 -10.10
N ASN A 198 0.25 14.92 -10.95
CA ASN A 198 -0.91 14.41 -11.66
C ASN A 198 -0.56 13.28 -12.65
N LEU A 199 0.61 13.37 -13.30
CA LEU A 199 1.13 12.30 -14.14
C LEU A 199 1.40 11.05 -13.31
N MET A 200 2.10 11.18 -12.18
CA MET A 200 2.43 10.06 -11.31
C MET A 200 1.17 9.38 -10.75
N ALA A 201 0.19 10.16 -10.29
CA ALA A 201 -1.11 9.65 -9.86
C ALA A 201 -1.83 8.89 -10.99
N SER A 202 -1.73 9.37 -12.24
CA SER A 202 -2.34 8.70 -13.40
C SER A 202 -1.62 7.39 -13.75
N TYR A 203 -0.28 7.33 -13.63
CA TYR A 203 0.47 6.08 -13.75
C TYR A 203 0.07 5.07 -12.67
N ALA A 204 0.04 5.51 -11.41
CA ALA A 204 -0.32 4.66 -10.28
C ALA A 204 -1.75 4.11 -10.44
N LYS A 205 -2.73 4.96 -10.78
CA LYS A 205 -4.12 4.55 -11.01
C LYS A 205 -4.22 3.54 -12.15
N LEU A 206 -3.64 3.85 -13.31
CA LEU A 206 -3.71 2.99 -14.49
C LEU A 206 -3.12 1.61 -14.19
N PHE A 207 -1.86 1.59 -13.75
CA PHE A 207 -1.13 0.35 -13.52
C PHE A 207 -1.79 -0.49 -12.41
N SER A 208 -2.10 0.10 -11.27
CA SER A 208 -2.69 -0.65 -10.14
C SER A 208 -4.06 -1.24 -10.47
N SER A 209 -4.90 -0.51 -11.22
CA SER A 209 -6.23 -1.01 -11.59
C SER A 209 -6.17 -2.19 -12.57
N GLU A 210 -5.28 -2.15 -13.55
CA GLU A 210 -5.11 -3.23 -14.53
C GLU A 210 -4.44 -4.46 -13.89
N ILE A 211 -3.45 -4.24 -13.03
CA ILE A 211 -2.81 -5.32 -12.27
C ILE A 211 -3.78 -5.97 -11.30
N CYS A 212 -4.65 -5.20 -10.63
CA CYS A 212 -5.69 -5.75 -9.76
C CYS A 212 -6.62 -6.69 -10.54
N MET A 213 -7.12 -6.23 -11.70
CA MET A 213 -7.94 -7.06 -12.58
C MET A 213 -7.19 -8.35 -13.00
N LYS A 214 -5.93 -8.22 -13.46
CA LYS A 214 -5.12 -9.37 -13.86
C LYS A 214 -4.90 -10.36 -12.70
N ALA A 215 -4.57 -9.86 -11.51
CA ALA A 215 -4.37 -10.68 -10.32
C ALA A 215 -5.64 -11.46 -9.97
N THR A 216 -6.82 -10.84 -10.02
CA THR A 216 -8.08 -11.56 -9.76
C THR A 216 -8.38 -12.63 -10.80
N THR A 217 -8.13 -12.38 -12.09
CA THR A 217 -8.33 -13.40 -13.13
C THR A 217 -7.38 -14.59 -12.97
N GLU A 218 -6.13 -14.33 -12.57
CA GLU A 218 -5.15 -15.39 -12.30
C GLU A 218 -5.50 -16.19 -11.05
N ALA A 219 -6.01 -15.52 -10.00
CA ALA A 219 -6.53 -16.20 -8.82
C ALA A 219 -7.71 -17.12 -9.18
N VAL A 220 -8.67 -16.68 -9.99
CA VAL A 220 -9.76 -17.54 -10.49
C VAL A 220 -9.19 -18.76 -11.21
N GLN A 221 -8.18 -18.55 -12.08
CA GLN A 221 -7.55 -19.63 -12.82
C GLN A 221 -6.83 -20.65 -11.92
N ILE A 222 -6.15 -20.20 -10.85
CA ILE A 222 -5.46 -21.06 -9.86
C ILE A 222 -6.47 -21.92 -9.09
N LEU A 223 -7.64 -21.35 -8.75
CA LEU A 223 -8.71 -22.07 -8.07
C LEU A 223 -9.47 -23.04 -9.00
N GLY A 224 -9.38 -22.83 -10.32
CA GLY A 224 -10.10 -23.60 -11.32
C GLY A 224 -11.61 -23.37 -11.22
N GLY A 225 -12.41 -24.44 -11.31
CA GLY A 225 -13.88 -24.33 -11.20
C GLY A 225 -14.35 -23.70 -9.89
N TYR A 226 -13.63 -23.91 -8.78
CA TYR A 226 -13.94 -23.28 -7.49
C TYR A 226 -13.78 -21.75 -7.54
N GLY A 227 -12.94 -21.23 -8.42
CA GLY A 227 -12.77 -19.78 -8.60
C GLY A 227 -13.98 -19.09 -9.25
N TYR A 228 -14.93 -19.86 -9.79
CA TYR A 228 -16.11 -19.36 -10.49
C TYR A 228 -17.42 -19.52 -9.71
N ILE A 229 -17.39 -20.24 -8.58
CA ILE A 229 -18.58 -20.47 -7.75
C ILE A 229 -18.61 -19.51 -6.56
N LYS A 230 -19.81 -19.17 -6.10
CA LYS A 230 -20.05 -18.15 -5.05
C LYS A 230 -19.58 -18.54 -3.66
N GLU A 231 -19.24 -19.81 -3.45
CA GLU A 231 -18.70 -20.32 -2.18
C GLU A 231 -17.26 -19.82 -1.93
N TYR A 232 -16.55 -19.41 -2.99
CA TYR A 232 -15.21 -18.87 -2.91
C TYR A 232 -15.24 -17.36 -3.26
N PRO A 233 -14.53 -16.51 -2.51
CA PRO A 233 -14.65 -15.07 -2.64
C PRO A 233 -14.00 -14.51 -3.93
N VAL A 234 -13.18 -15.30 -4.63
CA VAL A 234 -12.37 -14.83 -5.76
C VAL A 234 -13.21 -14.43 -6.97
N GLU A 235 -14.37 -15.08 -7.20
CA GLU A 235 -15.31 -14.67 -8.26
C GLU A 235 -15.81 -13.24 -8.03
N ARG A 236 -16.14 -12.94 -6.76
CA ARG A 236 -16.59 -11.62 -6.35
C ARG A 236 -15.47 -10.61 -6.46
N MET A 237 -14.27 -10.95 -6.00
CA MET A 237 -13.09 -10.09 -6.14
C MET A 237 -12.85 -9.71 -7.60
N MET A 238 -12.98 -10.65 -8.55
CA MET A 238 -12.82 -10.38 -9.97
C MET A 238 -13.87 -9.42 -10.51
N ARG A 239 -15.14 -9.60 -10.13
CA ARG A 239 -16.22 -8.68 -10.50
C ARG A 239 -16.00 -7.29 -9.92
N ASP A 240 -15.60 -7.22 -8.66
CA ASP A 240 -15.36 -5.96 -7.95
C ASP A 240 -14.13 -5.24 -8.53
N ALA A 241 -13.06 -5.96 -8.91
CA ALA A 241 -11.87 -5.37 -9.53
C ALA A 241 -12.16 -4.70 -10.87
N LYS A 242 -13.17 -5.15 -11.62
CA LYS A 242 -13.51 -4.57 -12.93
C LYS A 242 -13.91 -3.11 -12.83
N ILE A 243 -14.52 -2.68 -11.72
CA ILE A 243 -14.89 -1.27 -11.55
C ILE A 243 -13.66 -0.37 -11.50
N MET A 244 -12.52 -0.87 -11.02
CA MET A 244 -11.29 -0.08 -10.86
C MET A 244 -10.71 0.37 -12.21
N THR A 245 -10.93 -0.40 -13.29
CA THR A 245 -10.49 -0.01 -14.64
C THR A 245 -11.39 1.06 -15.27
N ILE A 246 -12.53 1.38 -14.63
CA ILE A 246 -13.58 2.28 -15.16
C ILE A 246 -13.74 3.53 -14.29
N GLY A 247 -13.92 3.34 -12.97
CA GLY A 247 -14.07 4.39 -11.98
C GLY A 247 -12.82 5.25 -11.80
N GLY A 248 -12.99 6.50 -11.34
CA GLY A 248 -11.90 7.47 -11.22
C GLY A 248 -11.26 7.88 -12.55
N GLY A 249 -11.95 7.59 -13.67
CA GLY A 249 -11.48 7.76 -15.05
C GLY A 249 -10.92 6.46 -15.64
N THR A 250 -11.46 6.02 -16.77
CA THR A 250 -11.15 4.71 -17.38
C THR A 250 -9.66 4.54 -17.72
N SER A 251 -9.21 3.30 -17.92
CA SER A 251 -7.84 3.03 -18.38
C SER A 251 -7.46 3.83 -19.64
N GLU A 252 -8.38 3.95 -20.60
CA GLU A 252 -8.19 4.72 -21.83
C GLU A 252 -8.07 6.21 -21.56
N ILE A 253 -8.91 6.75 -20.66
CA ILE A 253 -8.80 8.15 -20.23
C ILE A 253 -7.44 8.39 -19.56
N GLN A 254 -6.96 7.50 -18.69
CA GLN A 254 -5.64 7.66 -18.07
C GLN A 254 -4.53 7.63 -19.11
N ARG A 255 -4.57 6.71 -20.08
CA ARG A 255 -3.60 6.65 -21.19
C ARG A 255 -3.60 7.96 -21.99
N MET A 256 -4.77 8.54 -22.26
CA MET A 256 -4.90 9.84 -22.92
C MET A 256 -4.32 10.99 -22.10
N ILE A 257 -4.50 11.00 -20.78
CA ILE A 257 -3.90 12.02 -19.89
C ILE A 257 -2.37 11.89 -19.90
N ILE A 258 -1.87 10.66 -19.79
CA ILE A 258 -0.43 10.35 -19.79
C ILE A 258 0.22 10.82 -21.09
N ILE A 259 -0.33 10.43 -22.26
CA ILE A 259 0.30 10.78 -23.54
C ILE A 259 0.31 12.30 -23.78
N LYS A 260 -0.74 13.02 -23.37
CA LYS A 260 -0.78 14.49 -23.43
C LYS A 260 0.35 15.12 -22.61
N HIS A 261 0.67 14.55 -21.46
CA HIS A 261 1.79 15.03 -20.65
C HIS A 261 3.14 14.73 -21.33
N LEU A 262 3.35 13.50 -21.80
CA LEU A 262 4.60 13.08 -22.46
C LEU A 262 4.90 13.90 -23.73
N MET A 263 3.88 14.21 -24.53
CA MET A 263 4.04 15.05 -25.72
C MET A 263 4.37 16.51 -25.38
N LYS A 264 3.95 17.00 -24.20
CA LYS A 264 4.28 18.36 -23.75
C LYS A 264 5.76 18.47 -23.33
N SER A 265 6.31 17.42 -22.74
CA SER A 265 7.73 17.37 -22.33
C SER A 265 8.68 17.05 -23.48
N THR A 266 8.18 16.45 -24.57
CA THR A 266 8.95 16.10 -25.76
C THR A 266 8.23 16.61 -27.01
N PRO A 267 8.37 17.90 -27.37
CA PRO A 267 7.81 18.43 -28.60
C PRO A 267 8.46 17.76 -29.81
N LEU A 268 7.64 17.39 -30.79
CA LEU A 268 8.08 16.91 -32.11
C LEU A 268 8.62 18.06 -32.96
#